data_AF-A0A6H1ZK18-F1
#
_entry.id   AF-A0A6H1ZK18-F1
#
_cell.length_a   1.000
_cell.length_b   1.000
_cell.length_c   1.000
_cell.angle_alpha   90.00
_cell.angle_beta   90.00
_cell.angle_gamma   90.00
#
_symmetry.space_group_name_H-M   'P 1'
#
loop_
_entity.id
_entity.type
_entity.pdbx_description
1 polymer ?
#
loop_
_entity_poly.entity_id
_entity_poly.type
_entity_poly.pdbx_seq_one_letter_code
_entity_poly.pdbx_strand_id
1 'polypeptide(L)'
;MSGGHFNYDCFAVSRFADDLRHELDINDSQEKDSYGGNVGAGYSKKTVAALKQCHAAIVLAGDVAKEIEWLYSGDHGEESFLKLVRPTLKKIKCL
;
A
#
# COMPACT_ATOMS: atom_id res chain seq x y z
N MET A 1 -24.46 -7.79 -5.43
CA MET A 1 -23.04 -7.43 -5.55
C MET A 1 -23.00 -5.95 -5.83
N SER A 2 -22.49 -5.14 -4.90
CA SER A 2 -22.29 -3.71 -5.12
C SER A 2 -21.28 -3.54 -6.26
N GLY A 3 -21.46 -2.53 -7.10
CA GLY A 3 -20.73 -2.40 -8.37
C GLY A 3 -19.29 -1.89 -8.24
N GLY A 4 -18.79 -1.65 -7.03
CA GLY A 4 -17.57 -0.87 -6.81
C GLY A 4 -17.80 0.58 -7.21
N HIS A 5 -17.99 1.48 -6.25
CA HIS A 5 -18.27 2.88 -6.49
C HIS A 5 -17.12 3.61 -7.19
N PHE A 6 -15.88 3.30 -6.82
CA PHE A 6 -14.66 3.85 -7.43
C PHE A 6 -13.90 2.78 -8.21
N ASN A 7 -14.62 1.90 -8.91
CA ASN A 7 -14.06 0.82 -9.74
C ASN A 7 -13.10 -0.14 -9.02
N TYR A 8 -13.15 -0.18 -7.68
CA TYR A 8 -12.21 -0.95 -6.87
C TYR A 8 -10.73 -0.53 -7.01
N ASP A 9 -10.47 0.72 -7.39
CA ASP A 9 -9.11 1.27 -7.54
C ASP A 9 -8.29 1.24 -6.23
N CYS A 10 -8.96 1.09 -5.07
CA CYS A 10 -8.30 0.86 -3.78
C CYS A 10 -7.37 -0.37 -3.78
N PHE A 11 -7.67 -1.39 -4.59
CA PHE A 11 -6.79 -2.56 -4.73
C PHE A 11 -5.54 -2.26 -5.57
N ALA A 12 -5.59 -1.28 -6.47
CA ALA A 12 -4.39 -0.86 -7.20
C ALA A 12 -3.36 -0.23 -6.24
N VAL A 13 -3.82 0.55 -5.26
CA VAL A 13 -2.95 1.12 -4.21
C VAL A 13 -2.34 0.02 -3.34
N SER A 14 -3.16 -0.96 -2.94
CA SER A 14 -2.70 -2.09 -2.12
C SER A 14 -1.68 -2.95 -2.88
N ARG A 15 -1.96 -3.25 -4.16
CA ARG A 15 -1.04 -3.96 -5.04
C ARG A 15 0.28 -3.22 -5.20
N PHE A 16 0.24 -1.91 -5.41
CA PHE A 16 1.47 -1.10 -5.50
C PHE A 16 2.29 -1.18 -4.21
N ALA A 17 1.65 -1.22 -3.04
CA ALA A 17 2.34 -1.40 -1.76
C ALA A 17 3.04 -2.77 -1.69
N ASP A 18 2.36 -3.84 -2.09
CA ASP A 18 2.94 -5.19 -2.13
C ASP A 18 4.10 -5.29 -3.12
N ASP A 19 3.96 -4.71 -4.31
CA ASP A 19 5.02 -4.63 -5.31
C ASP A 19 6.23 -3.87 -4.76
N LEU A 20 6.02 -2.70 -4.13
CA LEU A 20 7.10 -1.93 -3.50
C LEU A 20 7.78 -2.70 -2.35
N ARG A 21 7.01 -3.45 -1.55
CA ARG A 21 7.57 -4.30 -0.49
C ARG A 21 8.49 -5.36 -1.08
N HIS A 22 8.05 -6.01 -2.16
CA HIS A 22 8.87 -7.01 -2.85
C HIS A 22 10.21 -6.40 -3.28
N GLU A 23 10.18 -5.26 -3.97
CA GLU A 23 11.38 -4.53 -4.40
C GLU A 23 12.32 -4.18 -3.23
N LEU A 24 11.76 -3.79 -2.08
CA LEU A 24 12.54 -3.51 -0.87
C LEU A 24 13.19 -4.77 -0.28
N ASP A 25 12.51 -5.91 -0.34
CA ASP A 25 13.00 -7.19 0.17
C ASP A 25 14.14 -7.74 -0.73
N ILE A 26 14.09 -7.48 -2.04
CA ILE A 26 15.12 -7.92 -2.99
C ILE A 26 16.21 -6.88 -3.28
N ASN A 27 16.16 -5.68 -2.69
CA ASN A 27 17.04 -4.55 -3.02
C ASN A 27 18.55 -4.92 -3.06
N ASP A 28 19.00 -5.74 -2.11
CA ASP A 28 20.41 -6.11 -1.98
C ASP A 28 20.76 -7.41 -2.74
N SER A 29 19.80 -8.02 -3.44
CA SER A 29 20.00 -9.24 -4.20
C SER A 29 21.01 -9.04 -5.33
N GLN A 30 22.00 -9.94 -5.37
CA GLN A 30 22.98 -10.02 -6.45
C GLN A 30 22.64 -11.12 -7.47
N GLU A 31 21.46 -11.74 -7.33
CA GLU A 31 20.97 -12.71 -8.32
C GLU A 31 20.85 -12.05 -9.68
N LYS A 32 21.11 -12.83 -10.74
CA LYS A 32 21.04 -12.38 -12.11
C LYS A 32 19.69 -12.74 -12.72
N ASP A 33 19.07 -11.78 -13.40
CA ASP A 33 17.87 -12.04 -14.21
C ASP A 33 18.23 -12.79 -15.51
N SER A 34 17.21 -13.10 -16.32
CA SER A 34 17.39 -13.81 -17.59
C SER A 34 18.18 -13.02 -18.65
N TYR A 35 18.48 -11.74 -18.39
CA TYR A 35 19.25 -10.85 -19.25
C TYR A 35 20.64 -10.51 -18.67
N GLY A 36 21.02 -11.09 -17.52
CA GLY A 36 22.30 -10.86 -16.85
C GLY A 36 22.36 -9.59 -15.97
N GLY A 37 21.25 -8.88 -15.82
CA GLY A 37 21.08 -7.75 -14.89
C GLY A 37 20.95 -8.23 -13.45
N ASN A 38 21.24 -7.37 -12.47
CA ASN A 38 20.95 -7.68 -11.07
C ASN A 38 19.43 -7.57 -10.85
N VAL A 39 18.86 -8.54 -10.13
CA VAL A 39 17.45 -8.50 -9.70
C VAL A 39 17.22 -7.38 -8.68
N GLY A 40 18.17 -7.16 -7.78
CA GLY A 40 18.09 -6.06 -6.81
C GLY A 40 18.50 -4.70 -7.41
N ALA A 41 17.74 -3.66 -7.08
CA ALA A 41 18.02 -2.28 -7.51
C ALA A 41 19.29 -1.67 -6.89
N GLY A 42 19.77 -2.20 -5.75
CA GLY A 42 21.01 -1.75 -5.11
C GLY A 42 20.96 -0.34 -4.52
N TYR A 43 19.79 0.13 -4.07
CA TYR A 43 19.68 1.44 -3.43
C TYR A 43 20.40 1.49 -2.08
N SER A 44 20.86 2.69 -1.71
CA SER A 44 21.54 2.91 -0.42
C SER A 44 20.61 2.62 0.77
N LYS A 45 21.19 2.23 1.92
CA LYS A 45 20.43 2.04 3.16
C LYS A 45 19.59 3.26 3.56
N LYS A 46 20.09 4.47 3.31
CA LYS A 46 19.34 5.72 3.58
C LYS A 46 18.11 5.84 2.69
N THR A 47 18.25 5.51 1.41
CA THR A 47 17.14 5.49 0.45
C THR A 47 16.13 4.42 0.81
N VAL A 48 16.57 3.20 1.10
CA VAL A 48 15.71 2.08 1.54
C VAL A 48 14.94 2.43 2.81
N ALA A 49 15.57 3.12 3.77
CA ALA A 49 14.89 3.58 4.98
C ALA A 49 13.76 4.58 4.67
N ALA A 50 13.98 5.53 3.77
CA ALA A 50 12.93 6.45 3.32
C ALA A 50 11.82 5.73 2.56
N LEU A 51 12.18 4.80 1.66
CA LEU A 51 11.19 3.99 0.92
C LEU A 51 10.33 3.13 1.85
N LYS A 52 10.88 2.60 2.96
CA LYS A 52 10.11 1.89 3.98
C LYS A 52 9.09 2.79 4.67
N GLN A 53 9.41 4.07 4.91
CA GLN A 53 8.44 5.05 5.43
C GLN A 53 7.36 5.35 4.38
N CYS A 54 7.73 5.54 3.11
CA CYS A 54 6.76 5.71 2.02
C CYS A 54 5.83 4.49 1.89
N HIS A 55 6.38 3.27 1.93
CA HIS A 55 5.60 2.03 1.90
C HIS A 55 4.58 2.00 3.03
N ALA A 56 4.96 2.34 4.27
CA ALA A 56 4.03 2.42 5.39
C ALA A 56 2.90 3.43 5.15
N ALA A 57 3.20 4.61 4.58
CA ALA A 57 2.18 5.60 4.23
C ALA A 57 1.20 5.08 3.15
N ILE A 58 1.72 4.41 2.12
CA ILE A 58 0.92 3.86 1.02
C ILE A 58 -0.01 2.75 1.52
N VAL A 59 0.47 1.85 2.38
CA VAL A 59 -0.37 0.79 3.00
C VAL A 59 -1.55 1.42 3.74
N LEU A 60 -1.30 2.43 4.56
CA LEU A 60 -2.38 3.12 5.27
C LEU A 60 -3.33 3.86 4.32
N ALA A 61 -2.82 4.43 3.23
CA ALA A 61 -3.64 5.06 2.20
C ALA A 61 -4.54 4.05 1.49
N GLY A 62 -4.03 2.85 1.16
CA GLY A 62 -4.80 1.75 0.58
C GLY A 62 -5.92 1.28 1.51
N ASP A 63 -5.64 1.13 2.80
CA ASP A 63 -6.65 0.81 3.81
C ASP A 63 -7.76 1.88 3.85
N VAL A 64 -7.40 3.17 3.92
CA VAL A 64 -8.39 4.26 3.91
C VAL A 64 -9.21 4.26 2.62
N ALA A 65 -8.58 4.09 1.46
CA ALA A 65 -9.26 4.06 0.16
C ALA A 65 -10.28 2.91 0.09
N LYS A 66 -9.93 1.74 0.62
CA LYS A 66 -10.81 0.58 0.70
C LYS A 66 -12.02 0.82 1.61
N GLU A 67 -11.83 1.41 2.79
CA GLU A 67 -12.96 1.74 3.67
C GLU A 67 -13.92 2.77 3.05
N ILE A 68 -13.39 3.73 2.27
CA ILE A 68 -14.18 4.71 1.52
C ILE A 68 -14.97 4.01 0.40
N GLU A 69 -14.32 3.14 -0.38
CA GLU A 69 -14.97 2.33 -1.41
C GLU A 69 -16.16 1.54 -0.85
N TRP A 70 -15.98 0.86 0.27
CA TRP A 70 -17.04 0.08 0.90
C TRP A 70 -18.19 0.92 1.46
N LEU A 71 -17.91 2.12 1.99
CA LEU A 71 -18.96 3.06 2.42
C LEU A 71 -19.83 3.48 1.23
N TYR A 72 -19.23 3.89 0.13
CA TYR A 72 -19.95 4.40 -1.04
C TYR A 72 -20.62 3.30 -1.87
N SER A 73 -20.10 2.07 -1.81
CA SER A 73 -20.73 0.88 -2.38
C SER A 73 -21.91 0.37 -1.55
N GLY A 74 -22.13 0.91 -0.34
CA GLY A 74 -23.21 0.49 0.56
C GLY A 74 -22.91 -0.80 1.33
N ASP A 75 -21.68 -1.31 1.25
CA ASP A 75 -21.22 -2.48 2.01
C ASP A 75 -20.96 -2.13 3.48
N HIS A 76 -20.72 -0.85 3.78
CA HIS A 76 -20.60 -0.29 5.12
C HIS A 76 -21.59 0.84 5.35
N GLY A 77 -22.14 0.90 6.58
CA GLY A 77 -22.78 2.10 7.11
C GLY A 77 -21.76 3.06 7.74
N GLU A 78 -22.17 4.29 7.99
CA GLU A 78 -21.32 5.35 8.54
C GLU A 78 -20.64 4.97 9.87
N GLU A 79 -21.34 4.27 10.77
CA GLU A 79 -20.79 3.84 12.05
C GLU A 79 -19.63 2.85 11.87
N SER A 80 -19.82 1.83 11.02
CA SER A 80 -18.80 0.84 10.69
C SER A 80 -17.58 1.51 10.04
N PHE A 81 -17.83 2.40 9.07
CA PHE A 81 -16.76 3.18 8.43
C PHE A 81 -15.93 3.96 9.45
N LEU A 82 -16.58 4.71 10.34
CA LEU A 82 -15.88 5.50 11.36
C LEU A 82 -15.09 4.63 12.33
N LYS A 83 -15.60 3.45 12.70
CA LYS A 83 -14.91 2.49 13.56
C LYS A 83 -13.63 1.96 12.90
N LEU A 84 -13.67 1.69 11.60
CA LEU A 84 -12.56 1.11 10.84
C LEU A 84 -11.51 2.16 10.42
N VAL A 85 -11.95 3.34 9.96
CA VAL A 85 -11.03 4.35 9.40
C VAL A 85 -10.27 5.14 10.48
N ARG A 86 -10.87 5.37 11.67
CA ARG A 86 -10.28 6.21 12.72
C ARG A 86 -8.91 5.70 13.23
N PRO A 87 -8.72 4.40 13.53
CA PRO A 87 -7.41 3.87 13.89
C PRO A 87 -6.35 4.13 12.82
N THR A 88 -6.70 3.97 11.53
CA THR A 88 -5.79 4.18 10.40
C THR A 88 -5.42 5.66 10.26
N LEU A 89 -6.38 6.58 10.37
CA LEU A 89 -6.11 8.03 10.36
C LEU A 89 -5.21 8.46 11.53
N LYS A 90 -5.31 7.82 12.71
CA LYS A 90 -4.38 8.07 13.81
C LYS A 90 -2.95 7.65 13.47
N LYS A 91 -2.78 6.49 12.82
CA LYS A 91 -1.45 6.02 12.37
C LYS A 91 -0.83 6.98 11.36
N ILE A 92 -1.60 7.47 10.39
CA ILE A 92 -1.12 8.43 9.37
C ILE A 92 -0.60 9.71 10.02
N LYS A 93 -1.27 10.23 11.06
CA LYS A 93 -0.82 11.43 11.78
C LYS A 93 0.48 11.24 12.57
N CYS A 94 0.90 10.00 12.80
CA CYS A 94 2.10 9.66 13.56
C CYS A 94 3.28 9.23 12.68
N LEU A 95 3.10 9.20 11.35
CA LEU A 95 4.19 9.02 10.38
C LEU A 95 4.98 10.32 10.21
#